data_AF-A0A072NBZ6-F1
#
_entry.id   AF-A0A072NBZ6-F1
#
_cell.length_a   1.000
_cell.length_b   1.000
_cell.length_c   1.000
_cell.angle_alpha   90.00
_cell.angle_beta   90.00
_cell.angle_gamma   90.00
#
_symmetry.space_group_name_H-M   'P 1'
#
loop_
_entity.id
_entity.type
_entity.pdbx_description
1 polymer ?
#
loop_
_entity_poly.entity_id
_entity_poly.type
_entity_poly.pdbx_seq_one_letter_code
_entity_poly.pdbx_strand_id
1 'polypeptide(L)'
;MSISPRDAARADILSRFLPGVDRDVSGLAAAHCEERGLTAPGGLPAATLCLGSHAAVTRLIWETFTPEWDDVVYVYDGLRGEQTRYLGAKLHLTVALAAAGDELTPGVQAALEAARRALAELWRVWAGHQATTTDALALAVTEFEDAR
;
A
#
# COMPACT_ATOMS: atom_id res chain seq x y z
N MET A 1 -10.80 27.59 -13.07
CA MET A 1 -9.87 27.74 -11.92
C MET A 1 -8.56 27.08 -12.30
N SER A 2 -7.43 27.78 -12.24
CA SER A 2 -6.13 27.15 -12.46
C SER A 2 -5.76 26.30 -11.24
N ILE A 3 -5.30 25.07 -11.48
CA ILE A 3 -4.74 24.21 -10.42
C ILE A 3 -3.53 24.93 -9.83
N SER A 4 -3.42 25.02 -8.51
CA SER A 4 -2.25 25.63 -7.88
C SER A 4 -1.01 24.78 -8.17
N PRO A 5 0.20 25.36 -8.24
CA PRO A 5 1.43 24.59 -8.42
C PRO A 5 1.61 23.47 -7.37
N ARG A 6 1.14 23.71 -6.14
CA ARG A 6 1.09 22.70 -5.07
C ARG A 6 0.16 21.56 -5.41
N ASP A 7 -1.08 21.85 -5.82
CA ASP A 7 -2.05 20.79 -6.14
C ASP A 7 -1.60 19.98 -7.37
N ALA A 8 -0.94 20.63 -8.33
CA ALA A 8 -0.33 19.95 -9.47
C ALA A 8 0.81 19.01 -9.04
N ALA A 9 1.71 19.47 -8.17
CA ALA A 9 2.78 18.64 -7.61
C ALA A 9 2.23 17.45 -6.81
N ARG A 10 1.22 17.69 -5.96
CA ARG A 10 0.54 16.64 -5.18
C ARG A 10 -0.14 15.60 -6.08
N ALA A 11 -0.84 16.04 -7.12
CA ALA A 11 -1.47 15.15 -8.08
C ALA A 11 -0.43 14.31 -8.85
N ASP A 12 0.68 14.90 -9.25
CA ASP A 12 1.76 14.20 -9.94
C ASP A 12 2.41 13.11 -9.07
N ILE A 13 2.73 13.44 -7.81
CA ILE A 13 3.24 12.48 -6.83
C ILE A 13 2.22 11.35 -6.63
N LEU A 14 0.95 11.69 -6.35
CA LEU A 14 -0.09 10.70 -6.11
C LEU A 14 -0.29 9.73 -7.30
N SER A 15 -0.26 10.25 -8.52
CA SER A 15 -0.45 9.44 -9.74
C SER A 15 0.58 8.31 -9.90
N ARG A 16 1.76 8.49 -9.30
CA ARG A 16 2.89 7.57 -9.36
C ARG A 16 2.95 6.62 -8.17
N PHE A 17 2.14 6.82 -7.13
CA PHE A 17 2.25 6.08 -5.88
C PHE A 17 1.89 4.60 -6.06
N LEU A 18 0.65 4.27 -6.43
CA LEU A 18 0.21 2.89 -6.62
C LEU A 18 1.13 2.09 -7.58
N PRO A 19 1.47 2.57 -8.79
CA PRO A 19 2.41 1.88 -9.68
C PRO A 19 3.83 1.73 -9.11
N GLY A 20 4.24 2.65 -8.25
CA GLY A 20 5.57 2.68 -7.65
C GLY A 20 5.74 1.70 -6.49
N VAL A 21 4.68 1.49 -5.69
CA VAL A 21 4.78 0.71 -4.44
C VAL A 21 4.09 -0.63 -4.47
N ASP A 22 3.07 -0.82 -5.31
CA ASP A 22 2.30 -2.05 -5.33
C ASP A 22 3.00 -3.15 -6.15
N ARG A 23 3.00 -4.36 -5.62
CA ARG A 23 3.57 -5.54 -6.26
C ARG A 23 2.65 -6.74 -6.15
N ASP A 24 2.75 -7.64 -7.12
CA ASP A 24 2.10 -8.93 -7.06
C ASP A 24 2.86 -9.84 -6.09
N VAL A 25 2.14 -10.28 -5.06
CA VAL A 25 2.63 -11.19 -4.01
C VAL A 25 1.92 -12.54 -4.05
N SER A 26 1.05 -12.79 -5.03
CA SER A 26 0.19 -13.97 -5.12
C SER A 26 0.99 -15.27 -5.16
N GLY A 27 2.08 -15.32 -5.92
CA GLY A 27 2.96 -16.48 -5.97
C GLY A 27 3.65 -16.78 -4.63
N LEU A 28 4.11 -15.74 -3.92
CA LEU A 28 4.70 -15.89 -2.59
C LEU A 28 3.65 -16.32 -1.55
N ALA A 29 2.44 -15.78 -1.65
CA ALA A 29 1.30 -16.17 -0.81
C ALA A 29 0.91 -17.63 -1.04
N ALA A 30 0.90 -18.09 -2.29
CA ALA A 30 0.61 -19.48 -2.63
C ALA A 30 1.65 -20.42 -2.01
N ALA A 31 2.94 -20.14 -2.18
CA ALA A 31 4.02 -20.91 -1.55
C ALA A 31 3.87 -20.96 -0.02
N HIS A 32 3.56 -19.83 0.63
CA HIS A 32 3.34 -19.79 2.07
C HIS A 32 2.14 -20.63 2.52
N CYS A 33 1.05 -20.65 1.74
CA CYS A 33 -0.10 -21.52 2.00
C CYS A 33 0.24 -23.00 1.85
N GLU A 34 1.04 -23.37 0.84
CA GLU A 34 1.50 -24.75 0.61
C GLU A 34 2.41 -25.23 1.75
N GLU A 35 3.43 -24.44 2.10
CA GLU A 35 4.37 -24.75 3.18
C GLU A 35 3.67 -25.01 4.53
N ARG A 36 2.54 -24.32 4.76
CA ARG A 36 1.75 -24.41 5.99
C ARG A 36 0.56 -25.36 5.89
N GLY A 37 0.35 -26.01 4.75
CA GLY A 37 -0.77 -26.93 4.52
C GLY A 37 -2.14 -26.27 4.73
N LEU A 38 -2.28 -25.00 4.38
CA LEU A 38 -3.53 -24.25 4.61
C LEU A 38 -4.63 -24.68 3.64
N THR A 39 -5.82 -24.91 4.17
CA THR A 39 -7.03 -25.23 3.41
C THR A 39 -8.12 -24.20 3.71
N ALA A 40 -8.78 -23.73 2.66
CA ALA A 40 -9.97 -22.91 2.75
C ALA A 40 -11.18 -23.74 3.24
N PRO A 41 -12.29 -23.09 3.65
CA PRO A 41 -13.57 -23.76 3.89
C PRO A 41 -13.95 -24.64 2.68
N GLY A 42 -14.43 -25.85 2.95
CA GLY A 42 -14.73 -26.84 1.91
C GLY A 42 -13.54 -27.70 1.46
N GLY A 43 -12.35 -27.52 2.05
CA GLY A 43 -11.20 -28.41 1.86
C GLY A 43 -10.34 -28.10 0.63
N LEU A 44 -10.61 -26.98 -0.06
CA LEU A 44 -9.77 -26.51 -1.17
C LEU A 44 -8.41 -26.04 -0.62
N PRO A 45 -7.27 -26.37 -1.25
CA PRO A 45 -5.98 -25.79 -0.90
C PRO A 45 -6.00 -24.27 -1.03
N ALA A 46 -5.66 -23.54 0.03
CA ALA A 46 -5.70 -22.07 0.05
C ALA A 46 -4.76 -21.46 -1.00
N ALA A 47 -3.66 -22.16 -1.35
CA ALA A 47 -2.73 -21.73 -2.39
C ALA A 47 -3.40 -21.48 -3.75
N THR A 48 -4.44 -22.24 -4.08
CA THR A 48 -5.24 -22.06 -5.31
C THR A 48 -5.95 -20.71 -5.34
N LEU A 49 -6.41 -20.23 -4.18
CA LEU A 49 -7.10 -18.93 -4.05
C LEU A 49 -6.10 -17.76 -4.00
N CYS A 50 -4.87 -18.00 -3.54
CA CYS A 50 -3.82 -16.98 -3.56
C CYS A 50 -3.47 -16.55 -5.00
N LEU A 51 -3.43 -17.49 -5.95
CA LEU A 51 -3.07 -17.22 -7.33
C LEU A 51 -4.14 -16.34 -8.02
N GLY A 52 -3.70 -15.23 -8.63
CA GLY A 52 -4.61 -14.28 -9.30
C GLY A 52 -5.37 -13.33 -8.37
N SER A 53 -5.19 -13.45 -7.04
CA SER A 53 -5.82 -12.56 -6.05
C SER A 53 -5.31 -11.11 -6.07
N HIS A 54 -4.18 -10.85 -6.76
CA HIS A 54 -3.47 -9.57 -6.71
C HIS A 54 -4.38 -8.36 -6.90
N ALA A 55 -5.13 -8.31 -8.00
CA ALA A 55 -5.98 -7.18 -8.32
C ALA A 55 -7.10 -6.98 -7.28
N ALA A 56 -7.69 -8.07 -6.77
CA ALA A 56 -8.74 -8.02 -5.77
C ALA A 56 -8.20 -7.53 -4.42
N VAL A 57 -7.05 -8.05 -3.96
CA VAL A 57 -6.41 -7.63 -2.71
C VAL A 57 -5.92 -6.19 -2.80
N THR A 58 -5.31 -5.79 -3.92
CA THR A 58 -4.95 -4.38 -4.17
C THR A 58 -6.20 -3.51 -4.07
N ARG A 59 -7.29 -3.83 -4.78
CA ARG A 59 -8.52 -3.05 -4.67
C ARG A 59 -9.01 -2.95 -3.21
N LEU A 60 -9.02 -4.05 -2.47
CA LEU A 60 -9.50 -4.09 -1.09
C LEU A 60 -8.70 -3.18 -0.15
N ILE A 61 -7.37 -3.17 -0.28
CA ILE A 61 -6.51 -2.30 0.51
C ILE A 61 -6.76 -0.83 0.16
N TRP A 62 -6.84 -0.52 -1.13
CA TRP A 62 -6.80 0.85 -1.66
C TRP A 62 -8.16 1.54 -1.76
N GLU A 63 -9.28 0.79 -1.74
CA GLU A 63 -10.64 1.33 -1.93
C GLU A 63 -10.98 2.48 -0.97
N THR A 64 -10.49 2.43 0.26
CA THR A 64 -10.72 3.47 1.28
C THR A 64 -9.45 4.24 1.63
N PHE A 65 -8.39 4.09 0.83
CA PHE A 65 -7.14 4.78 1.08
C PHE A 65 -7.26 6.24 0.64
N THR A 66 -7.24 7.15 1.61
CA THR A 66 -7.18 8.59 1.39
C THR A 66 -5.79 9.08 1.77
N PRO A 67 -4.93 9.47 0.81
CA PRO A 67 -3.61 10.00 1.11
C PRO A 67 -3.72 11.36 1.78
N GLU A 68 -3.22 11.46 3.01
CA GLU A 68 -3.16 12.71 3.78
C GLU A 68 -1.79 13.37 3.60
N TRP A 69 -1.78 14.68 3.41
CA TRP A 69 -0.55 15.46 3.19
C TRP A 69 0.00 16.12 4.46
N ASP A 70 -0.79 16.17 5.53
CA ASP A 70 -0.45 16.89 6.77
C ASP A 70 0.77 16.29 7.47
N ASP A 71 0.98 14.98 7.31
CA ASP A 71 2.14 14.24 7.85
C ASP A 71 3.28 14.04 6.84
N VAL A 72 3.17 14.62 5.62
CA VAL A 72 4.19 14.47 4.57
C VAL A 72 5.22 15.58 4.69
N VAL A 73 6.41 15.23 5.20
CA VAL A 73 7.55 16.15 5.34
C VAL A 73 8.62 15.88 4.29
N TYR A 74 9.56 16.83 4.11
CA TYR A 74 10.69 16.64 3.22
C TYR A 74 11.65 15.59 3.80
N VAL A 75 11.71 14.39 3.21
CA VAL A 75 12.53 13.26 3.71
C VAL A 75 13.65 12.91 2.73
N TYR A 76 14.89 13.00 3.19
CA TYR A 76 16.05 12.54 2.44
C TYR A 76 16.44 11.10 2.88
N ASP A 77 16.09 10.14 2.02
CA ASP A 77 16.36 8.69 2.04
C ASP A 77 15.68 7.83 3.14
N GLY A 78 15.14 6.67 2.76
CA GLY A 78 14.55 5.71 3.71
C GLY A 78 13.49 4.70 3.23
N LEU A 79 13.01 4.74 1.98
CA LEU A 79 11.77 4.03 1.57
C LEU A 79 11.74 2.50 1.65
N ARG A 80 12.90 1.85 1.70
CA ARG A 80 12.97 0.39 1.56
C ARG A 80 12.28 -0.34 2.72
N GLY A 81 12.37 0.19 3.94
CA GLY A 81 11.78 -0.44 5.13
C GLY A 81 10.25 -0.45 5.08
N GLU A 82 9.65 0.67 4.74
CA GLU A 82 8.20 0.86 4.69
C GLU A 82 7.60 0.08 3.52
N GLN A 83 8.30 0.03 2.38
CA GLN A 83 7.85 -0.77 1.24
C GLN A 83 7.85 -2.27 1.60
N THR A 84 8.90 -2.77 2.26
CA THR A 84 8.91 -4.16 2.76
C THR A 84 7.78 -4.42 3.75
N ARG A 85 7.51 -3.50 4.68
CA ARG A 85 6.40 -3.62 5.64
C ARG A 85 5.05 -3.70 4.95
N TYR A 86 4.80 -2.81 3.98
CA TYR A 86 3.57 -2.83 3.20
C TYR A 86 3.38 -4.14 2.43
N LEU A 87 4.41 -4.58 1.69
CA LEU A 87 4.33 -5.83 0.92
C LEU A 87 4.18 -7.06 1.82
N GLY A 88 4.80 -7.07 2.99
CA GLY A 88 4.62 -8.12 4.00
C GLY A 88 3.20 -8.14 4.57
N ALA A 89 2.61 -6.99 4.86
CA ALA A 89 1.21 -6.90 5.32
C ALA A 89 0.22 -7.32 4.22
N LYS A 90 0.48 -6.92 2.96
CA LYS A 90 -0.29 -7.37 1.80
C LYS A 90 -0.23 -8.90 1.64
N LEU A 91 0.97 -9.48 1.72
CA LEU A 91 1.17 -10.93 1.71
C LEU A 91 0.34 -11.63 2.79
N HIS A 92 0.40 -11.12 4.04
CA HIS A 92 -0.36 -11.67 5.15
C HIS A 92 -1.88 -11.61 4.92
N LEU A 93 -2.39 -10.48 4.41
CA LEU A 93 -3.79 -10.34 4.02
C LEU A 93 -4.18 -11.35 2.92
N THR A 94 -3.36 -11.52 1.89
CA THR A 94 -3.61 -12.50 0.82
C THR A 94 -3.74 -13.92 1.36
N VAL A 95 -2.83 -14.34 2.24
CA VAL A 95 -2.88 -15.64 2.90
C VAL A 95 -4.12 -15.78 3.78
N ALA A 96 -4.43 -14.76 4.60
CA ALA A 96 -5.58 -14.79 5.50
C ALA A 96 -6.89 -14.90 4.72
N LEU A 97 -7.03 -14.14 3.62
CA LEU A 97 -8.21 -14.14 2.76
C LEU A 97 -8.39 -15.51 2.08
N ALA A 98 -7.31 -16.07 1.53
CA ALA A 98 -7.32 -17.39 0.92
C ALA A 98 -7.68 -18.49 1.94
N ALA A 99 -7.10 -18.46 3.14
CA ALA A 99 -7.42 -19.41 4.21
C ALA A 99 -8.88 -19.28 4.70
N ALA A 100 -9.49 -18.10 4.56
CA ALA A 100 -10.89 -17.85 4.86
C ALA A 100 -11.85 -18.13 3.70
N GLY A 101 -11.37 -18.58 2.53
CA GLY A 101 -12.22 -18.80 1.37
C GLY A 101 -12.82 -17.51 0.79
N ASP A 102 -12.03 -16.43 0.79
CA ASP A 102 -12.44 -15.08 0.37
C ASP A 102 -13.50 -14.39 1.25
N GLU A 103 -13.78 -14.94 2.43
CA GLU A 103 -14.70 -14.33 3.40
C GLU A 103 -14.01 -13.27 4.29
N LEU A 104 -14.70 -12.15 4.55
CA LEU A 104 -14.26 -11.08 5.45
C LEU A 104 -14.46 -11.45 6.92
N THR A 105 -13.73 -12.47 7.37
CA THR A 105 -13.68 -12.87 8.79
C THR A 105 -12.98 -11.79 9.65
N PRO A 106 -13.14 -11.82 10.99
CA PRO A 106 -12.42 -10.87 11.86
C PRO A 106 -10.89 -10.91 11.70
N GLY A 107 -10.31 -12.08 11.41
CA GLY A 107 -8.87 -12.20 11.14
C GLY A 107 -8.46 -11.53 9.83
N VAL A 108 -9.28 -11.65 8.79
CA VAL A 108 -9.08 -10.97 7.50
C VAL A 108 -9.22 -9.45 7.67
N GLN A 109 -10.20 -8.99 8.45
CA GLN A 109 -10.37 -7.56 8.77
C GLN A 109 -9.14 -7.00 9.49
N ALA A 110 -8.63 -7.69 10.50
CA ALA A 110 -7.41 -7.27 11.20
C ALA A 110 -6.19 -7.20 10.27
N ALA A 111 -6.03 -8.18 9.36
CA ALA A 111 -4.97 -8.18 8.35
C ALA A 111 -5.13 -7.02 7.34
N LEU A 112 -6.36 -6.72 6.94
CA LEU A 112 -6.68 -5.60 6.06
C LEU A 112 -6.34 -4.25 6.71
N GLU A 113 -6.71 -4.06 7.96
CA GLU A 113 -6.35 -2.86 8.71
C GLU A 113 -4.84 -2.71 8.85
N ALA A 114 -4.11 -3.80 9.11
CA ALA A 114 -2.65 -3.79 9.18
C ALA A 114 -2.03 -3.39 7.84
N ALA A 115 -2.53 -3.92 6.72
CA ALA A 115 -2.07 -3.55 5.37
C ALA A 115 -2.36 -2.07 5.06
N ARG A 116 -3.52 -1.55 5.47
CA ARG A 116 -3.88 -0.13 5.30
C ARG A 116 -3.00 0.79 6.15
N ARG A 117 -2.70 0.43 7.39
CA ARG A 117 -1.76 1.18 8.24
C ARG A 117 -0.37 1.22 7.62
N ALA A 118 0.14 0.07 7.17
CA ALA A 118 1.44 0.01 6.50
C ALA A 118 1.48 0.82 5.19
N LEU A 119 0.37 0.85 4.44
CA LEU A 119 0.25 1.69 3.24
C LEU A 119 0.30 3.19 3.58
N ALA A 120 -0.40 3.61 4.64
CA ALA A 120 -0.38 5.01 5.09
C ALA A 120 1.01 5.45 5.56
N GLU A 121 1.73 4.58 6.29
CA GLU A 121 3.12 4.83 6.67
C GLU A 121 4.03 4.95 5.43
N LEU A 122 3.89 4.03 4.47
CA LEU A 122 4.63 4.07 3.22
C LEU A 122 4.33 5.34 2.42
N TRP A 123 3.08 5.76 2.35
CA TRP A 123 2.68 7.00 1.69
C TRP A 123 3.46 8.20 2.23
N ARG A 124 3.51 8.37 3.55
CA ARG A 124 4.18 9.52 4.18
C ARG A 124 5.63 9.63 3.76
N VAL A 125 6.38 8.53 3.86
CA VAL A 125 7.81 8.53 3.51
C VAL A 125 7.98 8.65 1.99
N TRP A 126 7.16 7.95 1.20
CA TRP A 126 7.24 7.94 -0.26
C TRP A 126 6.93 9.30 -0.88
N ALA A 127 5.84 9.95 -0.46
CA ALA A 127 5.47 11.27 -0.93
C ALA A 127 6.52 12.31 -0.51
N GLY A 128 7.04 12.21 0.71
CA GLY A 128 8.13 13.05 1.19
C GLY A 128 9.38 12.92 0.33
N HIS A 129 9.81 11.68 0.05
CA HIS A 129 10.93 11.42 -0.85
C HIS A 129 10.68 11.96 -2.26
N GLN A 130 9.49 11.75 -2.86
CA GLN A 130 9.18 12.29 -4.18
C GLN A 130 9.25 13.82 -4.22
N ALA A 131 8.78 14.50 -3.17
CA ALA A 131 8.88 15.95 -3.06
C ALA A 131 10.33 16.44 -3.02
N THR A 132 11.30 15.59 -2.65
CA THR A 132 12.73 15.93 -2.64
C THR A 132 13.43 15.78 -3.99
N THR A 133 12.76 15.20 -4.99
CA THR A 133 13.42 14.83 -6.25
C THR A 133 13.59 16.00 -7.22
N THR A 134 12.73 17.02 -7.17
CA THR A 134 12.80 18.22 -8.04
C THR A 134 12.19 19.43 -7.34
N ASP A 135 12.62 20.64 -7.73
CA ASP A 135 12.07 21.91 -7.21
C ASP A 135 10.56 22.07 -7.46
N ALA A 136 10.07 21.56 -8.60
CA ALA A 136 8.65 21.61 -8.93
C ALA A 136 7.81 20.74 -7.97
N LEU A 137 8.36 19.61 -7.53
CA LEU A 137 7.69 18.69 -6.61
C LEU A 137 7.84 19.11 -5.15
N ALA A 138 8.88 19.88 -4.81
CA ALA A 138 9.06 20.43 -3.47
C ALA A 138 7.87 21.30 -3.03
N LEU A 139 7.15 21.90 -3.98
CA LEU A 139 5.92 22.67 -3.74
C LEU A 139 4.77 21.85 -3.12
N ALA A 140 4.85 20.51 -3.16
CA ALA A 140 3.86 19.63 -2.55
C ALA A 140 3.85 19.71 -1.01
N VAL A 141 5.01 20.00 -0.40
CA VAL A 141 5.20 20.10 1.05
C VAL A 141 5.01 21.54 1.50
N THR A 142 4.37 21.72 2.66
CA THR A 142 3.87 23.03 3.14
C THR A 142 4.95 23.89 3.81
N GLU A 143 6.07 23.31 4.25
CA GLU A 143 7.11 23.98 5.06
C GLU A 143 7.70 25.28 4.46
N PHE A 144 7.55 25.51 3.15
CA PHE A 144 8.09 26.70 2.48
C PHE A 144 7.11 27.88 2.34
N GLU A 145 5.81 27.73 2.65
CA GLU A 145 4.86 28.86 2.60
C GLU A 145 4.77 29.64 3.91
N ASP A 146 5.00 29.00 5.07
CA ASP A 146 4.96 29.67 6.38
C ASP A 146 6.21 30.56 6.64
N ALA A 147 7.21 30.50 5.76
CA ALA A 147 8.45 31.28 5.86
C ALA A 147 8.45 32.58 5.01
N ARG A 148 7.30 32.99 4.46
CA ARG A 148 7.17 34.19 3.61
C ARG A 148 6.35 35.31 4.22
#